data_AF-A0A2H8TJQ8-F1
#
_entry.id   AF-A0A2H8TJQ8-F1
#
_cell.length_a   1.000
_cell.length_b   1.000
_cell.length_c   1.000
_cell.angle_alpha   90.00
_cell.angle_beta   90.00
_cell.angle_gamma   90.00
#
_symmetry.space_group_name_H-M   'P 1'
#
loop_
_entity.id
_entity.type
_entity.pdbx_description
1 polymer ?
#
loop_
_entity_poly.entity_id
_entity_poly.type
_entity_poly.pdbx_seq_one_letter_code
_entity_poly.pdbx_strand_id
1 'polypeptide(L)'
;MEDDYDEYRRWDGDVDVEADDNDDILENPQETLTQCLEKFSSADYIMEPGIFSQLKRYFQVGGTPEHVIELLSKNYIGVAQMANMVAEWLILGGVAVGEVQSFVENHLKDMVLKTFDPKKADTIFSEEGETPAWLTEMIEHKIWRSLIYRLAEEYPDCLMLNFTIKLISDAGYQGEITSISTASQQIEVYSRILKNFITESIKTSSENRQNTIQECAKMVCHSQHTYVFTLVALQVLSKETNGGVNMKRFSQEITRCAQERNDVTPITMALNGAAPYDQPCAALSSMLSRNALNPADINVLHKHYSSADSPPVSLLRIPQFLELLVQALFKPGMKLNPEYKPKYIYLYAYSASVYEVTSGKKRKVINKDDLKSTIQAVDKVHSICNLNKSSTELIAEVATIYHCIRY
;
A
#
# COMPACT_ATOMS: atom_id res chain seq x y z
N MET A 1 -55.68 -2.79 58.89
CA MET A 1 -54.22 -3.02 59.00
C MET A 1 -53.79 -3.47 57.63
N GLU A 2 -53.06 -2.72 56.83
CA GLU A 2 -52.54 -1.36 56.92
C GLU A 2 -52.03 -1.06 55.50
N ASP A 3 -52.02 0.21 55.13
CA ASP A 3 -51.54 0.76 53.86
C ASP A 3 -50.09 0.36 53.54
N ASP A 4 -49.76 0.25 52.25
CA ASP A 4 -48.50 0.78 51.71
C ASP A 4 -48.60 0.89 50.18
N TYR A 5 -49.18 2.01 49.75
CA TYR A 5 -48.82 2.69 48.51
C TYR A 5 -47.53 3.46 48.81
N ASP A 6 -46.38 3.03 48.28
CA ASP A 6 -45.28 3.90 47.83
C ASP A 6 -44.02 3.08 47.54
N GLU A 7 -43.63 2.97 46.27
CA GLU A 7 -42.20 3.06 45.90
C GLU A 7 -42.08 3.37 44.40
N TYR A 8 -42.20 4.66 44.07
CA TYR A 8 -41.64 5.19 42.84
C TYR A 8 -40.13 4.95 42.88
N ARG A 9 -39.64 4.00 42.07
CA ARG A 9 -38.22 3.84 41.79
C ARG A 9 -37.68 5.12 41.17
N ARG A 10 -36.98 5.88 42.01
CA ARG A 10 -36.11 7.01 41.69
C ARG A 10 -35.12 6.55 40.61
N TRP A 11 -35.23 7.13 39.42
CA TRP A 11 -34.31 6.97 38.29
C TRP A 11 -33.03 7.77 38.61
N ASP A 12 -32.14 7.19 39.40
CA ASP A 12 -30.74 7.64 39.49
C ASP A 12 -29.90 6.62 38.72
N GLY A 13 -29.75 6.86 37.43
CA GLY A 13 -28.71 6.27 36.59
C GLY A 13 -27.96 7.42 35.96
N ASP A 14 -26.74 7.67 36.43
CA ASP A 14 -25.82 8.65 35.87
C ASP A 14 -25.62 8.38 34.38
N VAL A 15 -26.25 9.19 33.54
CA VAL A 15 -25.87 9.37 32.14
C VAL A 15 -24.96 10.58 32.16
N ASP A 16 -23.68 10.41 31.85
CA ASP A 16 -22.72 11.51 31.71
C ASP A 16 -23.24 12.47 30.63
N VAL A 17 -23.78 13.61 31.08
CA VAL A 17 -24.30 14.68 30.23
C VAL A 17 -23.16 15.66 30.02
N GLU A 18 -22.48 15.55 28.88
CA GLU A 18 -21.68 16.65 28.38
C GLU A 18 -22.62 17.81 28.05
N ALA A 19 -22.42 18.93 28.76
CA ALA A 19 -23.08 20.18 28.48
C ALA A 19 -22.44 20.78 27.23
N ASP A 20 -23.12 20.65 26.10
CA ASP A 20 -22.80 21.37 24.87
C ASP A 20 -23.13 22.86 25.09
N ASP A 21 -22.16 23.61 25.62
CA ASP A 21 -22.15 25.07 25.66
C ASP A 21 -21.93 25.57 24.22
N ASN A 22 -23.00 25.60 23.44
CA ASN A 22 -23.03 26.27 22.15
C ASN A 22 -23.94 27.50 22.24
N ASP A 23 -23.27 28.65 22.19
CA ASP A 23 -23.73 30.03 22.19
C ASP A 23 -25.23 30.29 22.00
N ASP A 24 -25.79 31.04 22.96
CA ASP A 24 -27.08 31.73 22.96
C ASP A 24 -27.32 32.54 21.66
N ILE A 25 -27.79 31.87 20.61
CA ILE A 25 -28.68 32.49 19.64
C ILE A 25 -30.07 32.36 20.27
N LEU A 26 -30.66 33.49 20.66
CA LEU A 26 -32.06 33.61 21.10
C LEU A 26 -33.00 33.06 20.01
N GLU A 27 -33.14 31.74 19.92
CA GLU A 27 -34.23 31.10 19.21
C GLU A 27 -35.53 31.49 19.90
N ASN A 28 -36.51 31.94 19.12
CA ASN A 28 -37.82 32.27 19.65
C ASN A 28 -38.42 31.03 20.31
N PRO A 29 -38.75 31.06 21.63
CA PRO A 29 -39.25 29.89 22.34
C PRO A 29 -40.47 29.23 21.68
N GLN A 30 -41.31 30.03 20.99
CA GLN A 30 -42.46 29.54 20.24
C GLN A 30 -42.07 28.77 18.96
N GLU A 31 -40.98 29.17 18.31
CA GLU A 31 -40.48 28.53 17.11
C GLU A 31 -39.82 27.19 17.44
N THR A 32 -39.02 27.15 18.52
CA THR A 32 -38.44 25.91 19.05
C THR A 32 -39.52 24.92 19.50
N LEU A 33 -40.59 25.40 20.16
CA LEU A 33 -41.78 24.58 20.48
C LEU A 33 -42.39 23.96 19.22
N THR A 34 -42.64 24.77 18.21
CA THR A 34 -43.27 24.33 16.97
C THR A 34 -42.42 23.30 16.23
N GLN A 35 -41.10 23.53 16.12
CA GLN A 35 -40.16 22.60 15.49
C GLN A 35 -40.10 21.25 16.23
N CYS A 36 -40.10 21.25 17.56
CA CYS A 36 -40.14 20.01 18.33
C CYS A 36 -41.46 19.26 18.11
N LEU A 37 -42.60 19.95 18.10
CA LEU A 37 -43.92 19.34 17.87
C LEU A 37 -44.05 18.76 16.45
N GLU A 38 -43.50 19.42 15.43
CA GLU A 38 -43.44 18.87 14.07
C GLU A 38 -42.65 17.56 14.03
N LYS A 39 -41.50 17.51 14.72
CA LYS A 39 -40.70 16.28 14.82
C LYS A 39 -41.44 15.17 15.56
N PHE A 40 -42.06 15.45 16.72
CA PHE A 40 -42.84 14.47 17.47
C PHE A 40 -44.08 13.98 16.71
N SER A 41 -44.56 14.75 15.73
CA SER A 41 -45.67 14.36 14.86
C SER A 41 -45.24 13.43 13.72
N SER A 42 -43.93 13.23 13.51
CA SER A 42 -43.44 12.31 12.48
C SER A 42 -43.61 10.85 12.91
N ALA A 43 -43.77 9.98 11.92
CA ALA A 43 -44.01 8.56 12.15
C ALA A 43 -42.82 7.91 12.88
N ASP A 44 -43.11 7.15 13.93
CA ASP A 44 -42.11 6.41 14.72
C ASP A 44 -40.98 7.26 15.34
N TYR A 45 -41.17 8.57 15.50
CA TYR A 45 -40.15 9.47 16.05
C TYR A 45 -39.66 9.08 17.45
N ILE A 46 -40.48 8.35 18.22
CA ILE A 46 -40.11 7.78 19.51
C ILE A 46 -38.90 6.82 19.43
N MET A 47 -38.62 6.25 18.25
CA MET A 47 -37.52 5.33 17.99
C MET A 47 -36.27 6.02 17.46
N GLU A 48 -36.31 7.34 17.22
CA GLU A 48 -35.18 8.10 16.71
C GLU A 48 -34.12 8.35 17.82
N PRO A 49 -32.82 8.23 17.53
CA PRO A 49 -31.76 8.34 18.54
C PRO A 49 -31.72 9.68 19.27
N GLY A 50 -32.19 10.76 18.63
CA GLY A 50 -32.25 12.11 19.20
C GLY A 50 -33.49 12.41 20.05
N ILE A 51 -34.37 11.43 20.33
CA ILE A 51 -35.63 11.70 21.04
C ILE A 51 -35.41 12.39 22.40
N PHE A 52 -34.43 11.95 23.18
CA PHE A 52 -34.17 12.48 24.52
C PHE A 52 -33.65 13.92 24.50
N SER A 53 -32.75 14.26 23.57
CA SER A 53 -32.26 15.63 23.42
C SER A 53 -33.39 16.58 23.01
N GLN A 54 -34.29 16.16 22.11
CA GLN A 54 -35.42 16.99 21.70
C GLN A 54 -36.49 17.10 22.77
N LEU A 55 -36.73 16.06 23.57
CA LEU A 55 -37.59 16.14 24.76
C LEU A 55 -37.05 17.16 25.76
N LYS A 56 -35.75 17.09 26.08
CA LYS A 56 -35.10 18.04 26.99
C LYS A 56 -35.25 19.48 26.48
N ARG A 57 -34.96 19.71 25.20
CA ARG A 57 -35.12 21.03 24.55
C ARG A 57 -36.57 21.52 24.59
N TYR A 58 -37.54 20.65 24.33
CA TYR A 58 -38.97 20.98 24.38
C TYR A 58 -39.44 21.37 25.79
N PHE A 59 -38.99 20.66 26.83
CA PHE A 59 -39.34 20.98 28.20
C PHE A 59 -38.66 22.26 28.71
N GLN A 60 -37.44 22.55 28.26
CA GLN A 60 -36.72 23.79 28.62
C GLN A 60 -37.44 25.06 28.14
N VAL A 61 -38.16 25.00 27.02
CA VAL A 61 -38.93 26.13 26.48
C VAL A 61 -40.40 26.15 26.95
N GLY A 62 -40.76 25.33 27.93
CA GLY A 62 -42.10 25.34 28.56
C GLY A 62 -43.14 24.45 27.89
N GLY A 63 -42.72 23.46 27.10
CA GLY A 63 -43.63 22.49 26.48
C GLY A 63 -44.33 21.56 27.47
N THR A 64 -45.57 21.18 27.20
CA THR A 64 -46.37 20.32 28.07
C THR A 64 -46.14 18.83 27.78
N PRO A 65 -45.97 17.97 28.81
CA PRO A 65 -45.77 16.52 28.63
C PRO A 65 -46.94 15.82 27.94
N GLU A 66 -48.18 16.22 28.27
CA GLU A 66 -49.40 15.62 27.74
C GLU A 66 -49.45 15.65 26.21
N HIS A 67 -49.07 16.79 25.62
CA HIS A 67 -49.14 16.97 24.18
C HIS A 67 -48.10 16.12 23.44
N VAL A 68 -46.91 15.97 24.02
CA VAL A 68 -45.85 15.12 23.45
C VAL A 68 -46.19 13.64 23.58
N ILE A 69 -46.73 13.20 24.71
CA ILE A 69 -47.18 11.82 24.91
C ILE A 69 -48.26 11.50 23.88
N GLU A 70 -49.25 12.39 23.68
CA GLU A 70 -50.29 12.21 22.68
C GLU A 70 -49.71 12.11 21.27
N LEU A 71 -48.81 13.01 20.88
CA LEU A 71 -48.21 13.01 19.54
C LEU A 71 -47.34 11.77 19.29
N LEU A 72 -46.45 11.41 20.22
CA LEU A 72 -45.56 10.25 20.05
C LEU A 72 -46.35 8.94 20.04
N SER A 73 -47.35 8.80 20.92
CA SER A 73 -48.18 7.58 20.97
C SER A 73 -49.07 7.43 19.75
N LYS A 74 -49.66 8.53 19.26
CA LYS A 74 -50.54 8.51 18.09
C LYS A 74 -49.79 8.24 16.79
N ASN A 75 -48.54 8.69 16.69
CA ASN A 75 -47.72 8.53 15.49
C ASN A 75 -46.76 7.33 15.55
N TYR A 76 -46.85 6.50 16.59
CA TYR A 76 -46.15 5.22 16.64
C TYR A 76 -46.87 4.18 15.78
N ILE A 77 -46.21 3.76 14.71
CA ILE A 77 -46.68 2.77 13.72
C ILE A 77 -45.96 1.44 13.94
N GLY A 78 -44.76 1.45 14.54
CA GLY A 78 -44.00 0.25 14.87
C GLY A 78 -43.32 -0.39 13.65
N VAL A 79 -42.82 0.41 12.71
CA VAL A 79 -42.20 -0.10 11.47
C VAL A 79 -41.03 -1.04 11.75
N ALA A 80 -40.21 -0.74 12.75
CA ALA A 80 -39.10 -1.60 13.17
C ALA A 80 -39.59 -2.98 13.64
N GLN A 81 -40.66 -3.03 14.43
CA GLN A 81 -41.26 -4.27 14.92
C GLN A 81 -41.91 -5.06 13.78
N MET A 82 -42.56 -4.38 12.83
CA MET A 82 -43.08 -5.02 11.62
C MET A 82 -41.96 -5.64 10.79
N ALA A 83 -40.81 -4.98 10.66
CA ALA A 83 -39.64 -5.53 9.97
C ALA A 83 -39.11 -6.80 10.66
N ASN A 84 -39.02 -6.79 12.00
CA ASN A 84 -38.64 -7.99 12.77
C ASN A 84 -39.63 -9.15 12.58
N MET A 85 -40.93 -8.86 12.60
CA MET A 85 -41.96 -9.88 12.36
C MET A 85 -41.86 -10.47 10.94
N VAL A 86 -41.60 -9.65 9.91
CA VAL A 86 -41.35 -10.15 8.55
C VAL A 86 -40.09 -11.02 8.50
N ALA A 87 -39.03 -10.64 9.20
CA ALA A 87 -37.81 -11.46 9.31
C ALA A 87 -38.11 -12.83 9.95
N GLU A 88 -38.89 -12.87 11.04
CA GLU A 88 -39.32 -14.12 11.67
C GLU A 88 -40.19 -14.98 10.73
N TRP A 89 -41.09 -14.37 9.97
CA TRP A 89 -41.91 -15.09 8.99
C TRP A 89 -41.09 -15.70 7.86
N LEU A 90 -40.03 -15.02 7.41
CA LEU A 90 -39.09 -15.58 6.43
C LEU A 90 -38.39 -16.82 6.99
N ILE A 91 -37.96 -16.77 8.26
CA ILE A 91 -37.34 -17.90 8.95
C ILE A 91 -38.33 -19.07 9.07
N LEU A 92 -39.56 -18.81 9.49
CA LEU A 92 -40.63 -19.82 9.56
C LEU A 92 -40.98 -20.40 8.18
N GLY A 93 -40.89 -19.58 7.13
CA GLY A 93 -41.09 -19.97 5.74
C GLY A 93 -39.97 -20.85 5.16
N GLY A 94 -38.92 -21.15 5.93
CA GLY A 94 -37.83 -22.04 5.56
C GLY A 94 -36.58 -21.33 5.04
N VAL A 95 -36.51 -20.00 5.09
CA VAL A 95 -35.29 -19.25 4.77
C VAL A 95 -34.32 -19.40 5.94
N ALA A 96 -33.04 -19.65 5.65
CA ALA A 96 -32.04 -19.77 6.70
C ALA A 96 -31.86 -18.44 7.44
N VAL A 97 -31.69 -18.49 8.76
CA VAL A 97 -31.50 -17.29 9.61
C VAL A 97 -30.34 -16.41 9.10
N GLY A 98 -29.24 -17.03 8.67
CA GLY A 98 -28.10 -16.31 8.11
C GLY A 98 -28.40 -15.57 6.79
N GLU A 99 -29.32 -16.09 5.97
CA GLU A 99 -29.76 -15.40 4.75
C GLU A 99 -30.61 -14.18 5.08
N VAL A 100 -31.54 -14.32 6.05
CA VAL A 100 -32.37 -13.19 6.52
C VAL A 100 -31.51 -12.09 7.12
N GLN A 101 -30.54 -12.45 7.96
CA GLN A 101 -29.56 -11.51 8.49
C GLN A 101 -28.78 -10.80 7.37
N SER A 102 -28.33 -11.55 6.35
CA SER A 102 -27.62 -10.97 5.22
C SER A 102 -28.47 -9.98 4.42
N PHE A 103 -29.79 -10.17 4.31
CA PHE A 103 -30.67 -9.20 3.64
C PHE A 103 -30.68 -7.85 4.37
N VAL A 104 -30.78 -7.89 5.70
CA VAL A 104 -30.77 -6.67 6.54
C VAL A 104 -29.39 -6.00 6.47
N GLU A 105 -28.31 -6.76 6.64
CA GLU A 105 -26.95 -6.23 6.59
C GLU A 105 -26.61 -5.62 5.23
N ASN A 106 -27.00 -6.26 4.12
CA ASN A 106 -26.79 -5.72 2.78
C ASN A 106 -27.62 -4.45 2.54
N HIS A 107 -28.86 -4.40 3.02
CA HIS A 107 -29.68 -3.20 2.89
C HIS A 107 -29.10 -2.03 3.69
N LEU A 108 -28.68 -2.26 4.94
CA LEU A 108 -27.99 -1.27 5.76
C LEU A 108 -26.70 -0.80 5.09
N LYS A 109 -25.90 -1.72 4.53
CA LYS A 109 -24.69 -1.40 3.78
C LYS A 109 -24.97 -0.44 2.63
N ASP A 110 -26.01 -0.70 1.84
CA ASP A 110 -26.40 0.15 0.72
C ASP A 110 -26.92 1.52 1.18
N MET A 111 -27.64 1.57 2.31
CA MET A 111 -28.07 2.85 2.89
C MET A 111 -26.89 3.68 3.36
N VAL A 112 -25.93 3.07 4.07
CA VAL A 112 -24.71 3.77 4.53
C VAL A 112 -23.96 4.31 3.32
N LEU A 113 -23.70 3.50 2.29
CA LEU A 113 -23.00 3.96 1.08
C LEU A 113 -23.68 5.17 0.40
N LYS A 114 -25.01 5.25 0.43
CA LYS A 114 -25.77 6.36 -0.17
C LYS A 114 -25.81 7.62 0.68
N THR A 115 -25.73 7.48 2.00
CA THR A 115 -26.00 8.58 2.95
C THR A 115 -24.78 9.02 3.74
N PHE A 116 -23.66 8.32 3.58
CA PHE A 116 -22.42 8.63 4.29
C PHE A 116 -21.92 10.04 3.97
N ASP A 117 -21.70 10.81 5.03
CA ASP A 117 -21.11 12.15 4.96
C ASP A 117 -19.79 12.15 5.74
N PRO A 118 -18.64 12.29 5.08
CA PRO A 118 -17.33 12.21 5.74
C PRO A 118 -17.14 13.31 6.79
N LYS A 119 -17.76 14.48 6.62
CA LYS A 119 -17.61 15.58 7.58
C LYS A 119 -18.31 15.28 8.90
N LYS A 120 -19.52 14.71 8.83
CA LYS A 120 -20.27 14.26 10.01
C LYS A 120 -19.63 13.03 10.66
N ALA A 121 -18.99 12.18 9.88
CA ALA A 121 -18.26 11.05 10.43
C ALA A 121 -17.04 11.53 11.24
N ASP A 122 -16.36 12.58 10.79
CA ASP A 122 -15.19 13.13 11.47
C ASP A 122 -15.55 13.89 12.76
N THR A 123 -16.77 14.43 12.90
CA THR A 123 -17.20 15.07 14.16
C THR A 123 -17.25 14.10 15.34
N ILE A 124 -17.51 12.81 15.08
CA ILE A 124 -17.49 11.74 16.09
C ILE A 124 -16.15 11.71 16.83
N PHE A 125 -15.03 11.92 16.12
CA PHE A 125 -13.70 11.96 16.72
C PHE A 125 -13.28 13.35 17.20
N SER A 126 -13.99 14.39 16.77
CA SER A 126 -13.68 15.79 17.10
C SER A 126 -14.27 16.19 18.44
N GLU A 127 -15.48 15.71 18.74
CA GLU A 127 -16.26 16.08 19.92
C GLU A 127 -16.00 15.14 21.10
N GLU A 128 -16.03 13.82 20.88
CA GLU A 128 -15.93 12.84 21.98
C GLU A 128 -14.49 12.52 22.41
N GLY A 129 -13.48 12.86 21.60
CA GLY A 129 -12.04 12.69 21.90
C GLY A 129 -11.53 11.24 22.10
N GLU A 130 -12.43 10.29 22.36
CA GLU A 130 -12.16 8.87 22.55
C GLU A 130 -12.67 8.04 21.36
N THR A 131 -12.19 6.79 21.29
CA THR A 131 -12.65 5.85 20.27
C THR A 131 -14.00 5.26 20.69
N PRO A 132 -15.07 5.37 19.87
CA PRO A 132 -16.35 4.83 20.25
C PRO A 132 -16.32 3.30 20.40
N ALA A 133 -16.90 2.78 21.49
CA ALA A 133 -16.91 1.34 21.77
C ALA A 133 -17.59 0.53 20.64
N TRP A 134 -18.67 1.07 20.08
CA TRP A 134 -19.41 0.45 18.97
C TRP A 134 -18.53 0.22 17.73
N LEU A 135 -17.52 1.06 17.50
CA LEU A 135 -16.62 0.91 16.36
C LEU A 135 -15.76 -0.34 16.50
N THR A 136 -15.34 -0.65 17.74
CA THR A 136 -14.55 -1.84 18.05
C THR A 136 -15.36 -3.11 17.83
N GLU A 137 -16.63 -3.12 18.24
CA GLU A 137 -17.56 -4.23 17.98
C GLU A 137 -17.85 -4.38 16.48
N MET A 138 -18.04 -3.26 15.78
CA MET A 138 -18.36 -3.27 14.35
C MET A 138 -17.24 -3.90 13.51
N ILE A 139 -15.97 -3.66 13.85
CA ILE A 139 -14.83 -4.22 13.11
C ILE A 139 -14.62 -5.73 13.32
N GLU A 140 -15.27 -6.36 14.30
CA GLU A 140 -15.21 -7.83 14.47
C GLU A 140 -15.88 -8.56 13.30
N HIS A 141 -16.86 -7.91 12.67
CA HIS A 141 -17.61 -8.48 11.56
C HIS A 141 -17.01 -8.12 10.18
N LYS A 142 -16.74 -9.15 9.37
CA LYS A 142 -16.14 -9.01 8.04
C LYS A 142 -16.92 -8.10 7.08
N ILE A 143 -18.25 -8.10 7.18
CA ILE A 143 -19.13 -7.33 6.29
C ILE A 143 -18.92 -5.83 6.49
N TRP A 144 -18.82 -5.38 7.74
CA TRP A 144 -18.58 -3.99 8.07
C TRP A 144 -17.15 -3.55 7.76
N ARG A 145 -16.15 -4.42 7.99
CA ARG A 145 -14.78 -4.17 7.49
C ARG A 145 -14.76 -3.92 5.98
N SER A 146 -15.47 -4.74 5.21
CA SER A 146 -15.61 -4.56 3.76
C SER A 146 -16.29 -3.24 3.38
N LEU A 147 -17.30 -2.81 4.14
CA LEU A 147 -17.94 -1.51 3.95
C LEU A 147 -16.97 -0.35 4.20
N ILE A 148 -16.21 -0.41 5.31
CA ILE A 148 -15.21 0.60 5.67
C ILE A 148 -14.14 0.74 4.57
N TYR A 149 -13.63 -0.38 4.05
CA TYR A 149 -12.65 -0.33 2.95
C TYR A 149 -13.21 0.37 1.72
N ARG A 150 -14.47 0.08 1.35
CA ARG A 150 -15.13 0.71 0.21
C ARG A 150 -15.36 2.21 0.44
N LEU A 151 -15.80 2.59 1.63
CA LEU A 151 -15.97 4.01 1.98
C LEU A 151 -14.64 4.76 1.97
N ALA A 152 -13.55 4.15 2.44
CA ALA A 152 -12.24 4.77 2.44
C ALA A 152 -11.65 4.92 1.02
N GLU A 153 -12.03 4.07 0.07
CA GLU A 153 -11.70 4.30 -1.34
C GLU A 153 -12.40 5.54 -1.91
N GLU A 154 -13.67 5.75 -1.53
CA GLU A 154 -14.47 6.88 -2.01
C GLU A 154 -14.12 8.19 -1.30
N TYR A 155 -13.77 8.13 0.00
CA TYR A 155 -13.49 9.28 0.87
C TYR A 155 -12.13 9.14 1.57
N PRO A 156 -11.00 9.30 0.85
CA PRO A 156 -9.66 9.05 1.40
C PRO A 156 -9.23 10.05 2.48
N ASP A 157 -9.79 11.25 2.48
CA ASP A 157 -9.44 12.33 3.42
C ASP A 157 -10.21 12.25 4.76
N CYS A 158 -11.15 11.31 4.90
CA CYS A 158 -11.94 11.15 6.12
C CYS A 158 -11.10 10.57 7.26
N LEU A 159 -10.99 11.31 8.36
CA LEU A 159 -10.20 10.93 9.53
C LEU A 159 -10.77 9.67 10.20
N MET A 160 -12.09 9.60 10.36
CA MET A 160 -12.82 8.48 10.94
C MET A 160 -12.49 7.17 10.23
N LEU A 161 -12.58 7.16 8.89
CA LEU A 161 -12.29 5.97 8.08
C LEU A 161 -10.81 5.59 8.16
N ASN A 162 -9.91 6.58 8.13
CA ASN A 162 -8.48 6.34 8.23
C ASN A 162 -8.09 5.72 9.57
N PHE A 163 -8.65 6.23 10.66
CA PHE A 163 -8.47 5.67 11.99
C PHE A 163 -9.07 4.26 12.13
N THR A 164 -10.27 4.05 11.57
CA THR A 164 -10.92 2.73 11.62
C THR A 164 -10.11 1.67 10.88
N ILE A 165 -9.54 2.00 9.72
CA ILE A 165 -8.66 1.07 9.00
C ILE A 165 -7.42 0.71 9.82
N LYS A 166 -6.86 1.68 10.56
CA LYS A 166 -5.77 1.42 11.50
C LYS A 166 -6.19 0.44 12.59
N LEU A 167 -7.36 0.62 13.21
CA LEU A 167 -7.91 -0.33 14.19
C LEU A 167 -8.09 -1.73 13.60
N ILE A 168 -8.63 -1.83 12.38
CA ILE A 168 -8.78 -3.10 11.68
C ILE A 168 -7.42 -3.78 11.47
N SER A 169 -6.39 -3.00 11.13
CA SER A 169 -5.03 -3.52 11.01
C SER A 169 -4.43 -3.93 12.36
N ASP A 170 -4.70 -3.19 13.44
CA ASP A 170 -4.25 -3.53 14.80
C ASP A 170 -4.89 -4.82 15.31
N ALA A 171 -6.15 -5.06 14.96
CA ALA A 171 -6.87 -6.30 15.23
C ALA A 171 -6.38 -7.50 14.41
N GLY A 172 -5.47 -7.30 13.45
CA GLY A 172 -4.84 -8.37 12.67
C GLY A 172 -5.52 -8.69 11.33
N TYR A 173 -6.54 -7.94 10.91
CA TYR A 173 -7.28 -8.17 9.66
C TYR A 173 -6.68 -7.47 8.43
N GLN A 174 -5.44 -6.98 8.49
CA GLN A 174 -4.78 -6.29 7.37
C GLN A 174 -4.70 -7.10 6.07
N GLY A 175 -4.78 -8.43 6.15
CA GLY A 175 -4.78 -9.32 4.97
C GLY A 175 -6.08 -9.26 4.16
N GLU A 176 -7.16 -8.70 4.73
CA GLU A 176 -8.45 -8.52 4.05
C GLU A 176 -8.50 -7.25 3.20
N ILE A 177 -7.52 -6.35 3.35
CA ILE A 177 -7.38 -5.14 2.54
C ILE A 177 -6.89 -5.55 1.16
N THR A 178 -7.82 -5.99 0.32
CA THR A 178 -7.54 -6.40 -1.07
C THR A 178 -7.30 -5.21 -1.98
N SER A 179 -7.79 -4.02 -1.59
CA SER A 179 -7.57 -2.80 -2.36
C SER A 179 -6.17 -2.25 -2.14
N ILE A 180 -5.41 -2.28 -3.23
CA ILE A 180 -4.10 -1.65 -3.31
C ILE A 180 -4.20 -0.12 -3.08
N SER A 181 -5.31 0.50 -3.51
CA SER A 181 -5.54 1.94 -3.38
C SER A 181 -5.64 2.35 -1.91
N THR A 182 -6.54 1.72 -1.15
CA THR A 182 -6.73 1.99 0.28
C THR A 182 -5.47 1.73 1.09
N ALA A 183 -4.78 0.60 0.81
CA ALA A 183 -3.53 0.26 1.49
C ALA A 183 -2.41 1.28 1.22
N SER A 184 -2.35 1.85 0.01
CA SER A 184 -1.28 2.79 -0.38
C SER A 184 -1.36 4.16 0.30
N GLN A 185 -2.56 4.58 0.69
CA GLN A 185 -2.81 5.89 1.29
C GLN A 185 -2.39 5.95 2.77
N GLN A 186 -2.32 4.80 3.46
CA GLN A 186 -1.99 4.73 4.88
C GLN A 186 -0.64 4.05 5.11
N ILE A 187 0.35 4.82 5.53
CA ILE A 187 1.73 4.33 5.68
C ILE A 187 1.87 3.18 6.68
N GLU A 188 1.11 3.18 7.78
CA GLU A 188 1.17 2.13 8.80
C GLU A 188 0.67 0.78 8.26
N VAL A 189 -0.49 0.81 7.59
CA VAL A 189 -1.10 -0.36 6.94
C VAL A 189 -0.20 -0.86 5.82
N TYR A 190 0.25 0.05 4.94
CA TYR A 190 1.18 -0.26 3.86
C TYR A 190 2.43 -0.96 4.39
N SER A 191 3.03 -0.43 5.46
CA SER A 191 4.26 -0.98 6.06
C SER A 191 4.07 -2.38 6.60
N ARG A 192 2.90 -2.68 7.21
CA ARG A 192 2.57 -4.02 7.71
C ARG A 192 2.36 -5.02 6.58
N ILE A 193 1.66 -4.60 5.54
CA ILE A 193 1.45 -5.42 4.34
C ILE A 193 2.80 -5.70 3.65
N LEU A 194 3.65 -4.68 3.47
CA LEU A 194 4.99 -4.84 2.92
C LEU A 194 5.86 -5.79 3.77
N LYS A 195 5.80 -5.66 5.09
CA LYS A 195 6.50 -6.58 6.02
C LYS A 195 6.03 -8.03 5.82
N ASN A 196 4.74 -8.26 5.63
CA ASN A 196 4.20 -9.59 5.38
C ASN A 196 4.73 -10.16 4.06
N PHE A 197 4.70 -9.37 2.97
CA PHE A 197 5.30 -9.77 1.68
C PHE A 197 6.78 -10.12 1.80
N ILE A 198 7.57 -9.29 2.49
CA ILE A 198 9.00 -9.55 2.70
C ILE A 198 9.18 -10.85 3.49
N THR A 199 8.44 -11.04 4.57
CA THR A 199 8.53 -12.23 5.44
C THR A 199 8.13 -13.50 4.68
N GLU A 200 7.07 -13.44 3.88
CA GLU A 200 6.60 -14.53 3.05
C GLU A 200 7.61 -14.87 1.94
N SER A 201 8.18 -13.84 1.29
CA SER A 201 9.21 -14.04 0.25
C SER A 201 10.48 -14.75 0.76
N ILE A 202 10.76 -14.65 2.07
CA ILE A 202 11.89 -15.31 2.73
C ILE A 202 11.54 -16.75 3.14
N LYS A 203 10.31 -17.00 3.60
CA LYS A 203 9.88 -18.31 4.13
C LYS A 203 9.52 -19.32 3.04
N THR A 204 9.12 -18.84 1.87
CA THR A 204 8.46 -19.65 0.84
C THR A 204 9.44 -20.25 -0.18
N SER A 205 9.12 -21.46 -0.70
CA SER A 205 9.85 -22.16 -1.77
C SER A 205 9.97 -21.35 -3.08
N SER A 206 10.94 -21.66 -3.93
CA SER A 206 11.34 -20.82 -5.08
C SER A 206 10.23 -20.49 -6.09
N GLU A 207 9.28 -21.40 -6.34
CA GLU A 207 8.18 -21.17 -7.30
C GLU A 207 7.15 -20.19 -6.76
N ASN A 208 6.70 -20.37 -5.53
CA ASN A 208 5.73 -19.47 -4.89
C ASN A 208 6.34 -18.10 -4.60
N ARG A 209 7.67 -18.02 -4.38
CA ARG A 209 8.39 -16.75 -4.19
C ARG A 209 8.20 -15.79 -5.37
N GLN A 210 8.19 -16.28 -6.61
CA GLN A 210 8.02 -15.41 -7.78
C GLN A 210 6.63 -14.77 -7.81
N ASN A 211 5.58 -15.55 -7.48
CA ASN A 211 4.21 -15.06 -7.42
C ASN A 211 4.05 -14.00 -6.33
N THR A 212 4.57 -14.26 -5.11
CA THR A 212 4.58 -13.29 -4.01
C THR A 212 5.29 -11.99 -4.40
N ILE A 213 6.43 -12.06 -5.11
CA ILE A 213 7.13 -10.87 -5.59
C ILE A 213 6.31 -10.11 -6.64
N GLN A 214 5.64 -10.81 -7.56
CA GLN A 214 4.81 -10.15 -8.57
C GLN A 214 3.60 -9.44 -7.95
N GLU A 215 2.96 -10.02 -6.94
CA GLU A 215 1.87 -9.37 -6.19
C GLU A 215 2.38 -8.15 -5.43
N CYS A 216 3.51 -8.28 -4.74
CA CYS A 216 4.17 -7.16 -4.08
C CYS A 216 4.52 -6.05 -5.10
N ALA A 217 5.08 -6.39 -6.26
CA ALA A 217 5.43 -5.42 -7.29
C ALA A 217 4.20 -4.67 -7.83
N LYS A 218 3.05 -5.35 -8.03
CA LYS A 218 1.80 -4.69 -8.42
C LYS A 218 1.36 -3.64 -7.39
N MET A 219 1.47 -3.96 -6.11
CA MET A 219 1.15 -3.05 -5.02
C MET A 219 2.12 -1.87 -4.93
N VAL A 220 3.42 -2.15 -4.94
CA VAL A 220 4.49 -1.15 -4.83
C VAL A 220 4.45 -0.18 -6.02
N CYS A 221 4.18 -0.69 -7.22
CA CYS A 221 4.11 0.10 -8.46
C CYS A 221 2.76 0.78 -8.71
N HIS A 222 1.82 0.72 -7.76
CA HIS A 222 0.53 1.40 -7.89
C HIS A 222 0.67 2.93 -7.85
N SER A 223 1.56 3.43 -7.00
CA SER A 223 1.83 4.86 -6.87
C SER A 223 3.33 5.14 -6.83
N GLN A 224 3.73 6.35 -7.21
CA GLN A 224 5.13 6.76 -7.17
C GLN A 224 5.68 6.83 -5.72
N HIS A 225 4.87 7.31 -4.78
CA HIS A 225 5.30 7.48 -3.39
C HIS A 225 5.47 6.14 -2.68
N THR A 226 4.59 5.15 -2.90
CA THR A 226 4.76 3.79 -2.38
C THR A 226 6.00 3.10 -2.94
N TYR A 227 6.30 3.34 -4.22
CA TYR A 227 7.51 2.82 -4.87
C TYR A 227 8.78 3.39 -4.23
N VAL A 228 8.86 4.72 -4.06
CA VAL A 228 9.99 5.39 -3.40
C VAL A 228 10.14 4.89 -1.96
N PHE A 229 9.06 4.89 -1.18
CA PHE A 229 9.08 4.44 0.21
C PHE A 229 9.62 3.01 0.33
N THR A 230 9.09 2.08 -0.47
CA THR A 230 9.51 0.67 -0.45
C THR A 230 10.98 0.51 -0.82
N LEU A 231 11.44 1.17 -1.88
CA LEU A 231 12.84 1.04 -2.29
C LEU A 231 13.81 1.66 -1.27
N VAL A 232 13.43 2.77 -0.63
CA VAL A 232 14.22 3.35 0.47
C VAL A 232 14.31 2.37 1.64
N ALA A 233 13.19 1.79 2.05
CA ALA A 233 13.15 0.80 3.13
C ALA A 233 14.01 -0.43 2.81
N LEU A 234 13.88 -0.99 1.59
CA LEU A 234 14.70 -2.12 1.14
C LEU A 234 16.18 -1.76 1.03
N GLN A 235 16.52 -0.51 0.68
CA GLN A 235 17.91 -0.04 0.63
C GLN A 235 18.53 0.12 2.02
N VAL A 236 17.73 0.44 3.04
CA VAL A 236 18.19 0.40 4.44
C VAL A 236 18.44 -1.05 4.86
N LEU A 237 17.49 -1.95 4.59
CA LEU A 237 17.60 -3.37 4.92
C LEU A 237 18.74 -4.08 4.15
N SER A 238 19.10 -3.60 2.95
CA SER A 238 20.17 -4.18 2.14
C SER A 238 21.58 -3.94 2.72
N LYS A 239 21.72 -2.99 3.65
CA LYS A 239 22.99 -2.69 4.33
C LYS A 239 23.32 -3.70 5.44
N GLU A 240 22.35 -4.49 5.87
CA GLU A 240 22.55 -5.51 6.90
C GLU A 240 23.46 -6.64 6.39
N THR A 241 24.45 -7.02 7.20
CA THR A 241 25.41 -8.08 6.84
C THR A 241 24.72 -9.44 6.73
N ASN A 242 23.68 -9.67 7.53
CA ASN A 242 22.94 -10.92 7.61
C ASN A 242 21.67 -10.84 6.76
N GLY A 243 21.77 -11.24 5.49
CA GLY A 243 20.61 -11.33 4.60
C GLY A 243 20.29 -10.07 3.80
N GLY A 244 21.07 -8.99 3.91
CA GLY A 244 20.88 -7.77 3.10
C GLY A 244 20.96 -8.02 1.59
N VAL A 245 21.74 -9.04 1.17
CA VAL A 245 21.81 -9.47 -0.25
C VAL A 245 20.44 -9.95 -0.76
N ASN A 246 19.65 -10.64 0.07
CA ASN A 246 18.31 -11.09 -0.31
C ASN A 246 17.37 -9.89 -0.51
N MET A 247 17.49 -8.87 0.33
CA MET A 247 16.71 -7.63 0.22
C MET A 247 17.10 -6.83 -1.03
N LYS A 248 18.40 -6.78 -1.35
CA LYS A 248 18.88 -6.19 -2.61
C LYS A 248 18.36 -6.94 -3.84
N ARG A 249 18.30 -8.27 -3.78
CA ARG A 249 17.70 -9.05 -4.88
C ARG A 249 16.20 -8.81 -4.99
N PHE A 250 15.50 -8.72 -3.87
CA PHE A 250 14.08 -8.41 -3.83
C PHE A 250 13.77 -7.03 -4.44
N SER A 251 14.56 -6.01 -4.11
CA SER A 251 14.41 -4.67 -4.71
C SER A 251 14.68 -4.66 -6.22
N GLN A 252 15.68 -5.41 -6.68
CA GLN A 252 15.98 -5.56 -8.11
C GLN A 252 14.83 -6.21 -8.88
N GLU A 253 14.18 -7.22 -8.28
CA GLU A 253 13.05 -7.93 -8.90
C GLU A 253 11.83 -7.01 -9.02
N ILE A 254 11.51 -6.24 -7.97
CA ILE A 254 10.46 -5.21 -8.00
C ILE A 254 10.77 -4.16 -9.06
N THR A 255 12.02 -3.69 -9.13
CA THR A 255 12.46 -2.69 -10.12
C THR A 255 12.30 -3.22 -11.55
N ARG A 256 12.61 -4.50 -11.80
CA ARG A 256 12.43 -5.14 -13.10
C ARG A 256 10.95 -5.13 -13.52
N CYS A 257 10.05 -5.52 -12.63
CA CYS A 257 8.61 -5.48 -12.89
C CYS A 257 8.09 -4.05 -13.13
N ALA A 258 8.65 -3.05 -12.43
CA ALA A 258 8.28 -1.65 -12.62
C ALA A 258 8.74 -1.10 -13.99
N GLN A 259 9.94 -1.49 -14.43
CA GLN A 259 10.56 -1.07 -15.69
C GLN A 259 9.74 -1.48 -16.92
N GLU A 260 8.97 -2.58 -16.85
CA GLU A 260 8.07 -3.00 -17.93
C GLU A 260 6.94 -1.99 -18.21
N ARG A 261 6.59 -1.15 -17.22
CA ARG A 261 5.45 -0.24 -17.29
C ARG A 261 5.84 1.23 -17.26
N ASN A 262 6.91 1.60 -16.54
CA ASN A 262 7.30 2.98 -16.27
C ASN A 262 8.84 3.15 -16.27
N ASP A 263 9.32 4.37 -16.51
CA ASP A 263 10.74 4.70 -16.31
C ASP A 263 11.05 4.91 -14.82
N VAL A 264 11.73 3.95 -14.21
CA VAL A 264 12.14 4.00 -12.79
C VAL A 264 13.61 4.39 -12.59
N THR A 265 14.28 4.80 -13.67
CA THR A 265 15.69 5.17 -13.68
C THR A 265 16.04 6.28 -12.68
N PRO A 266 15.28 7.40 -12.57
CA PRO A 266 15.66 8.49 -11.67
C PRO A 266 15.76 8.05 -10.20
N ILE A 267 14.81 7.23 -9.75
CA ILE A 267 14.75 6.74 -8.37
C ILE A 267 15.88 5.74 -8.13
N THR A 268 16.08 4.81 -9.06
CA THR A 268 17.17 3.81 -8.99
C THR A 268 18.54 4.48 -8.89
N MET A 269 18.77 5.53 -9.68
CA MET A 269 20.04 6.27 -9.69
C MET A 269 20.23 7.08 -8.42
N ALA A 270 19.18 7.72 -7.90
CA ALA A 270 19.23 8.45 -6.62
C ALA A 270 19.62 7.53 -5.45
N LEU A 271 19.05 6.33 -5.38
CA LEU A 271 19.29 5.37 -4.28
C LEU A 271 20.67 4.70 -4.34
N ASN A 272 21.29 4.61 -5.51
CA ASN A 272 22.61 4.04 -5.71
C ASN A 272 23.77 4.99 -5.33
N GLY A 273 23.46 6.18 -4.80
CA GLY A 273 24.49 7.12 -4.33
C GLY A 273 25.23 7.81 -5.47
N ALA A 274 24.53 8.12 -6.57
CA ALA A 274 25.04 8.76 -7.78
C ALA A 274 25.61 10.18 -7.59
N ALA A 275 25.30 10.84 -6.46
CA ALA A 275 25.56 12.27 -6.24
C ALA A 275 27.01 12.77 -6.41
N PRO A 276 28.09 11.97 -6.18
CA PRO A 276 29.46 12.46 -6.37
C PRO A 276 30.03 12.20 -7.78
N TYR A 277 29.31 11.53 -8.69
CA TYR A 277 29.83 11.10 -10.00
C TYR A 277 28.90 11.53 -11.16
N ASP A 278 28.74 12.83 -11.35
CA ASP A 278 27.77 13.42 -12.29
C ASP A 278 27.85 12.87 -13.72
N GLN A 279 29.05 12.81 -14.31
CA GLN A 279 29.22 12.38 -15.71
C GLN A 279 28.91 10.88 -15.93
N PRO A 280 29.48 9.93 -15.17
CA PRO A 280 29.08 8.52 -15.25
C PRO A 280 27.60 8.28 -14.97
N CYS A 281 27.03 9.01 -14.01
CA CYS A 281 25.63 8.85 -13.64
C CYS A 281 24.70 9.39 -14.73
N ALA A 282 24.99 10.53 -15.34
CA ALA A 282 24.23 11.05 -16.48
C ALA A 282 24.25 10.08 -17.68
N ALA A 283 25.41 9.50 -17.98
CA ALA A 283 25.56 8.50 -19.04
C ALA A 283 24.74 7.24 -18.76
N LEU A 284 24.75 6.74 -17.52
CA LEU A 284 23.92 5.60 -17.10
C LEU A 284 22.43 5.93 -17.16
N SER A 285 22.01 7.08 -16.61
CA SER A 285 20.61 7.53 -16.65
C SER A 285 20.08 7.62 -18.08
N SER A 286 20.85 8.22 -19.00
CA SER A 286 20.50 8.32 -20.42
C SER A 286 20.25 6.95 -21.06
N MET A 287 21.14 5.98 -20.83
CA MET A 287 21.01 4.63 -21.40
C MET A 287 19.88 3.81 -20.75
N LEU A 288 19.69 3.91 -19.44
CA LEU A 288 18.68 3.17 -18.69
C LEU A 288 17.27 3.67 -18.98
N SER A 289 17.04 4.99 -19.00
CA SER A 289 15.74 5.58 -19.35
C SER A 289 15.31 5.23 -20.78
N ARG A 290 16.27 5.15 -21.71
CA ARG A 290 16.00 4.75 -23.12
C ARG A 290 15.96 3.23 -23.31
N ASN A 291 16.32 2.47 -22.29
CA ASN A 291 16.56 1.03 -22.36
C ASN A 291 17.42 0.62 -23.57
N ALA A 292 18.47 1.40 -23.86
CA ALA A 292 19.31 1.22 -25.04
C ALA A 292 20.73 1.76 -24.80
N LEU A 293 21.74 1.00 -25.23
CA LEU A 293 23.13 1.45 -25.18
C LEU A 293 23.43 2.38 -26.34
N ASN A 294 24.22 3.42 -26.08
CA ASN A 294 24.75 4.26 -27.13
C ASN A 294 26.28 4.41 -27.03
N PRO A 295 26.99 4.54 -28.16
CA PRO A 295 28.45 4.56 -28.17
C PRO A 295 29.07 5.74 -27.41
N ALA A 296 28.41 6.90 -27.38
CA ALA A 296 28.90 8.11 -26.72
C ALA A 296 28.93 7.94 -25.19
N ASP A 297 27.83 7.48 -24.59
CA ASP A 297 27.74 7.24 -23.15
C ASP A 297 28.65 6.09 -22.71
N ILE A 298 28.82 5.05 -23.56
CA ILE A 298 29.81 3.98 -23.32
C ILE A 298 31.24 4.52 -23.30
N ASN A 299 31.59 5.46 -24.19
CA ASN A 299 32.89 6.12 -24.15
C ASN A 299 33.11 6.89 -22.84
N VAL A 300 32.09 7.62 -22.37
CA VAL A 300 32.14 8.37 -21.11
C VAL A 300 32.39 7.41 -19.95
N LEU A 301 31.64 6.31 -19.86
CA LEU A 301 31.85 5.30 -18.81
C LEU A 301 33.25 4.68 -18.91
N HIS A 302 33.65 4.22 -20.09
CA HIS A 302 34.96 3.60 -20.29
C HIS A 302 36.11 4.52 -19.84
N LYS A 303 36.04 5.81 -20.18
CA LYS A 303 37.05 6.82 -19.79
C LYS A 303 37.18 6.92 -18.27
N HIS A 304 36.05 6.97 -17.54
CA HIS A 304 36.05 7.10 -16.08
C HIS A 304 36.49 5.81 -15.38
N TYR A 305 36.02 4.64 -15.83
CA TYR A 305 36.37 3.36 -15.20
C TYR A 305 37.81 2.89 -15.51
N SER A 306 38.38 3.40 -16.60
CA SER A 306 39.79 3.21 -16.95
C SER A 306 40.74 4.16 -16.21
N SER A 307 40.22 5.20 -15.54
CA SER A 307 41.02 6.15 -14.79
C SER A 307 41.52 5.57 -13.45
N ALA A 308 42.50 6.24 -12.84
CA ALA A 308 43.04 5.86 -11.54
C ALA A 308 42.00 6.04 -10.40
N ASP A 309 41.14 7.05 -10.52
CA ASP A 309 40.03 7.34 -9.60
C ASP A 309 38.70 6.90 -10.22
N SER A 310 38.52 5.59 -10.36
CA SER A 310 37.31 5.06 -10.97
C SER A 310 36.09 5.24 -10.05
N PRO A 311 34.88 5.40 -10.59
CA PRO A 311 33.67 5.33 -9.78
C PRO A 311 33.50 3.94 -9.11
N PRO A 312 32.61 3.81 -8.11
CA PRO A 312 32.29 2.54 -7.47
C PRO A 312 31.71 1.53 -8.46
N VAL A 313 32.21 0.29 -8.42
CA VAL A 313 31.75 -0.82 -9.28
C VAL A 313 30.26 -1.13 -9.11
N SER A 314 29.67 -0.78 -7.95
CA SER A 314 28.24 -0.91 -7.71
C SER A 314 27.37 -0.15 -8.72
N LEU A 315 27.87 0.95 -9.29
CA LEU A 315 27.16 1.74 -10.30
C LEU A 315 27.06 0.99 -11.65
N LEU A 316 28.02 0.12 -11.97
CA LEU A 316 27.94 -0.75 -13.16
C LEU A 316 27.11 -2.00 -12.92
N ARG A 317 26.93 -2.41 -11.66
CA ARG A 317 26.19 -3.62 -11.27
C ARG A 317 24.68 -3.40 -11.19
N ILE A 318 24.15 -2.58 -12.09
CA ILE A 318 22.70 -2.42 -12.28
C ILE A 318 22.24 -3.53 -13.23
N PRO A 319 21.33 -4.43 -12.83
CA PRO A 319 20.94 -5.58 -13.64
C PRO A 319 20.52 -5.23 -15.07
N GLN A 320 19.72 -4.18 -15.23
CA GLN A 320 19.28 -3.70 -16.55
C GLN A 320 20.45 -3.30 -17.43
N PHE A 321 21.45 -2.59 -16.89
CA PHE A 321 22.64 -2.20 -17.66
C PHE A 321 23.46 -3.42 -18.10
N LEU A 322 23.63 -4.41 -17.21
CA LEU A 322 24.32 -5.65 -17.54
C LEU A 322 23.57 -6.46 -18.60
N GLU A 323 22.24 -6.51 -18.52
CA GLU A 323 21.41 -7.17 -19.52
C GLU A 323 21.55 -6.50 -20.89
N LEU A 324 21.55 -5.16 -20.95
CA LEU A 324 21.80 -4.43 -22.18
C LEU A 324 23.20 -4.72 -22.77
N LEU A 325 24.24 -4.84 -21.92
CA LEU A 325 25.58 -5.24 -22.35
C LEU A 325 25.61 -6.67 -22.89
N VAL A 326 24.94 -7.61 -22.21
CA VAL A 326 24.82 -9.01 -22.65
C VAL A 326 24.09 -9.09 -23.98
N GLN A 327 22.98 -8.38 -24.14
CA GLN A 327 22.26 -8.32 -25.41
C GLN A 327 23.13 -7.74 -26.53
N ALA A 328 23.85 -6.65 -26.27
CA ALA A 328 24.73 -6.05 -27.27
C ALA A 328 25.92 -6.96 -27.67
N LEU A 329 26.48 -7.70 -26.72
CA LEU A 329 27.65 -8.56 -26.95
C LEU A 329 27.27 -9.95 -27.50
N PHE A 330 26.17 -10.55 -27.08
CA PHE A 330 25.93 -11.98 -27.34
C PHE A 330 24.67 -12.27 -28.16
N LYS A 331 23.85 -11.26 -28.50
CA LYS A 331 22.67 -11.49 -29.35
C LYS A 331 23.12 -11.86 -30.78
N PRO A 332 22.67 -13.00 -31.33
CA PRO A 332 23.02 -13.42 -32.68
C PRO A 332 22.65 -12.37 -33.72
N GLY A 333 23.56 -12.08 -34.64
CA GLY A 333 23.36 -11.13 -35.74
C GLY A 333 23.57 -9.65 -35.38
N MET A 334 23.88 -9.31 -34.13
CA MET A 334 24.23 -7.93 -33.76
C MET A 334 25.67 -7.59 -34.14
N LYS A 335 25.84 -6.66 -35.09
CA LYS A 335 27.15 -6.14 -35.49
C LYS A 335 27.50 -4.91 -34.66
N LEU A 336 28.47 -5.06 -33.75
CA LEU A 336 29.06 -3.95 -33.01
C LEU A 336 30.14 -3.26 -33.85
N ASN A 337 30.23 -1.93 -33.72
CA ASN A 337 31.32 -1.18 -34.32
C ASN A 337 32.67 -1.63 -33.71
N PRO A 338 33.68 -2.04 -34.52
CA PRO A 338 34.98 -2.49 -34.05
C PRO A 338 35.69 -1.51 -33.12
N GLU A 339 35.48 -0.20 -33.29
CA GLU A 339 36.08 0.84 -32.44
C GLU A 339 35.54 0.81 -30.99
N TYR A 340 34.26 0.44 -30.85
CA TYR A 340 33.56 0.46 -29.56
C TYR A 340 33.54 -0.91 -28.89
N LYS A 341 33.63 -2.00 -29.66
CA LYS A 341 33.62 -3.38 -29.14
C LYS A 341 34.54 -3.57 -27.92
N PRO A 342 35.82 -3.16 -27.92
CA PRO A 342 36.70 -3.33 -26.75
C PRO A 342 36.18 -2.62 -25.49
N LYS A 343 35.49 -1.49 -25.66
CA LYS A 343 34.96 -0.67 -24.56
C LYS A 343 33.75 -1.34 -23.89
N TYR A 344 32.87 -1.95 -24.68
CA TYR A 344 31.74 -2.75 -24.18
C TYR A 344 32.24 -3.97 -23.38
N ILE A 345 33.21 -4.70 -23.95
CA ILE A 345 33.84 -5.86 -23.30
C ILE A 345 34.52 -5.44 -21.99
N TYR A 346 35.27 -4.33 -22.00
CA TYR A 346 35.92 -3.81 -20.81
C TYR A 346 34.92 -3.51 -19.70
N LEU A 347 33.84 -2.77 -19.98
CA LEU A 347 32.84 -2.42 -18.97
C LEU A 347 32.13 -3.66 -18.41
N TYR A 348 31.78 -4.63 -19.26
CA TYR A 348 31.18 -5.88 -18.83
C TYR A 348 32.13 -6.68 -17.93
N ALA A 349 33.37 -6.91 -18.39
CA ALA A 349 34.39 -7.62 -17.62
C ALA A 349 34.73 -6.90 -16.31
N TYR A 350 34.80 -5.57 -16.31
CA TYR A 350 35.02 -4.75 -15.11
C TYR A 350 33.92 -4.99 -14.07
N SER A 351 32.65 -4.98 -14.50
CA SER A 351 31.52 -5.19 -13.59
C SER A 351 31.53 -6.58 -12.92
N ALA A 352 32.02 -7.60 -13.62
CA ALA A 352 32.05 -8.99 -13.16
C ALA A 352 33.27 -9.30 -12.27
N SER A 353 34.46 -8.81 -12.64
CA SER A 353 35.74 -9.24 -12.04
C SER A 353 36.28 -8.29 -10.97
N VAL A 354 36.02 -6.98 -11.07
CA VAL A 354 36.60 -6.01 -10.14
C VAL A 354 35.86 -6.06 -8.81
N TYR A 355 36.60 -6.16 -7.72
CA TYR A 355 36.05 -6.03 -6.38
C TYR A 355 36.80 -4.95 -5.58
N GLU A 356 36.06 -4.37 -4.65
CA GLU A 356 36.51 -3.25 -3.84
C GLU A 356 36.48 -3.67 -2.38
N VAL A 357 37.58 -3.40 -1.67
CA VAL A 357 37.62 -3.57 -0.22
C VAL A 357 37.38 -2.21 0.40
N THR A 358 36.19 -2.02 0.98
CA THR A 358 35.83 -0.82 1.73
C THR A 358 36.20 -1.00 3.21
N SER A 359 36.74 0.06 3.82
CA SER A 359 36.98 0.11 5.25
C SER A 359 36.27 1.37 5.77
N GLY A 360 35.08 1.19 6.34
CA GLY A 360 34.18 2.29 6.65
C GLY A 360 33.66 3.00 5.39
N LYS A 361 33.60 4.34 5.41
CA LYS A 361 33.11 5.18 4.30
C LYS A 361 34.13 5.42 3.17
N LYS A 362 35.37 4.94 3.30
CA LYS A 362 36.44 5.16 2.31
C LYS A 362 36.83 3.86 1.61
N ARG A 363 36.95 3.96 0.28
CA ARG A 363 37.42 2.90 -0.61
C ARG A 363 38.93 2.72 -0.39
N LYS A 364 39.37 1.53 0.03
CA LYS A 364 40.76 1.30 0.45
C LYS A 364 41.61 0.69 -0.65
N VAL A 365 41.07 -0.30 -1.38
CA VAL A 365 41.80 -1.02 -2.45
C VAL A 365 40.83 -1.43 -3.57
N ILE A 366 41.29 -1.30 -4.82
CA ILE A 366 40.61 -1.79 -6.03
C ILE A 366 41.45 -2.95 -6.57
N ASN A 367 40.90 -4.17 -6.55
CA ASN A 367 41.58 -5.32 -7.16
C ASN A 367 41.12 -5.46 -8.63
N LYS A 368 42.08 -5.60 -9.55
CA LYS A 368 41.86 -5.78 -11.00
C LYS A 368 42.60 -7.01 -11.56
N ASP A 369 43.00 -7.96 -10.72
CA ASP A 369 43.89 -9.07 -11.09
C ASP A 369 43.24 -9.96 -12.16
N ASP A 370 41.96 -10.28 -11.98
CA ASP A 370 41.20 -11.14 -12.90
C ASP A 370 40.67 -10.42 -14.14
N LEU A 371 40.73 -9.09 -14.17
CA LEU A 371 40.11 -8.28 -15.23
C LEU A 371 40.65 -8.64 -16.62
N LYS A 372 41.97 -8.85 -16.74
CA LYS A 372 42.60 -9.17 -18.03
C LYS A 372 42.15 -10.53 -18.56
N SER A 373 42.07 -11.54 -17.70
CA SER A 373 41.57 -12.87 -18.05
C SER A 373 40.09 -12.84 -18.41
N THR A 374 39.26 -12.11 -17.66
CA THR A 374 37.82 -11.96 -17.96
C THR A 374 37.58 -11.25 -19.29
N ILE A 375 38.34 -10.19 -19.60
CA ILE A 375 38.28 -9.52 -20.91
C ILE A 375 38.56 -10.50 -22.05
N GLN A 376 39.62 -11.32 -21.91
CA GLN A 376 39.98 -12.31 -22.93
C GLN A 376 38.92 -13.40 -23.08
N ALA A 377 38.32 -13.87 -21.99
CA ALA A 377 37.26 -14.85 -22.02
C ALA A 377 36.02 -14.31 -22.75
N VAL A 378 35.58 -13.10 -22.38
CA VAL A 378 34.41 -12.43 -22.98
C VAL A 378 34.64 -12.15 -24.48
N ASP A 379 35.82 -11.68 -24.88
CA ASP A 379 36.13 -11.41 -26.29
C ASP A 379 36.16 -12.69 -27.15
N LYS A 380 36.69 -13.79 -26.61
CA LYS A 380 36.66 -15.11 -27.26
C LYS A 380 35.22 -15.59 -27.46
N VAL A 381 34.39 -15.55 -26.41
CA VAL A 381 32.99 -15.98 -26.48
C VAL A 381 32.19 -15.09 -27.43
N HIS A 382 32.36 -13.76 -27.37
CA HIS A 382 31.72 -12.83 -28.30
C HIS A 382 32.06 -13.18 -29.76
N SER A 383 33.33 -13.45 -30.04
CA SER A 383 33.78 -13.80 -31.40
C SER A 383 33.16 -15.11 -31.88
N ILE A 384 32.97 -16.09 -30.98
CA ILE A 384 32.28 -17.35 -31.30
C ILE A 384 30.78 -17.12 -31.57
N CYS A 385 30.10 -16.32 -30.74
CA CYS A 385 28.66 -16.06 -30.85
C CYS A 385 28.28 -15.21 -32.07
N ASN A 386 29.16 -14.33 -32.54
CA ASN A 386 28.87 -13.37 -33.62
C ASN A 386 29.28 -13.88 -35.01
N LEU A 387 30.11 -14.93 -35.07
CA LEU A 387 30.38 -15.62 -36.33
C LEU A 387 29.19 -16.55 -36.61
N ASN A 388 28.53 -16.38 -37.76
CA ASN A 388 27.53 -17.32 -38.28
C ASN A 388 28.22 -18.62 -38.73
N LYS A 389 28.84 -19.31 -37.77
CA LYS A 389 29.57 -20.55 -37.98
C LYS A 389 28.60 -21.71 -38.16
N SER A 390 28.95 -22.63 -39.05
CA SER A 390 28.26 -23.92 -39.13
C SER A 390 28.37 -24.67 -37.79
N SER A 391 27.41 -25.55 -37.48
CA SER A 391 27.42 -26.33 -36.24
C SER A 391 28.72 -27.13 -36.05
N THR A 392 29.39 -27.51 -37.14
CA THR A 392 30.71 -28.17 -37.15
C THR A 392 31.86 -27.30 -36.68
N GLU A 393 31.85 -26.00 -36.99
CA GLU A 393 32.87 -25.05 -36.51
C GLU A 393 32.66 -24.67 -35.03
N LEU A 394 31.41 -24.72 -34.55
CA LEU A 394 31.08 -24.58 -33.13
C LEU A 394 31.65 -25.75 -32.31
N ILE A 395 31.56 -26.99 -32.84
CA ILE A 395 32.13 -28.19 -32.19
C ILE A 395 33.64 -28.05 -31.96
N ALA A 396 34.37 -27.48 -32.94
CA ALA A 396 35.81 -27.25 -32.82
C ALA A 396 36.17 -26.26 -31.69
N GLU A 397 35.27 -25.32 -31.36
CA GLU A 397 35.46 -24.31 -30.32
C GLU A 397 34.89 -24.72 -28.95
N VAL A 398 34.26 -25.90 -28.82
CA VAL A 398 33.63 -26.35 -27.56
C VAL A 398 34.60 -26.37 -26.38
N ALA A 399 35.84 -26.83 -26.61
CA ALA A 399 36.87 -26.82 -25.56
C ALA A 399 37.20 -25.40 -25.08
N THR A 400 37.26 -24.44 -26.00
CA THR A 400 37.44 -23.02 -25.71
C THR A 400 36.25 -22.46 -24.92
N ILE A 401 35.03 -22.80 -25.32
CA ILE A 401 33.79 -22.39 -24.63
C ILE A 401 33.77 -22.92 -23.19
N TYR A 402 34.09 -24.20 -22.97
CA TYR A 402 34.14 -24.78 -21.62
C TYR A 402 35.19 -24.13 -20.72
N HIS A 403 36.30 -23.65 -21.29
CA HIS A 403 37.26 -22.87 -20.54
C HIS A 403 36.71 -21.48 -20.17
N CYS A 404 36.05 -20.80 -21.11
CA CYS A 404 35.51 -19.46 -20.90
C CYS A 404 34.26 -19.42 -19.98
N ILE A 405 33.42 -20.47 -19.95
CA ILE A 405 32.22 -20.54 -19.09
C ILE A 405 32.56 -20.54 -17.59
N ARG A 406 33.82 -20.81 -17.21
CA ARG A 406 34.26 -20.78 -15.81
C ARG A 406 34.30 -19.37 -15.21
N TYR A 407 34.26 -18.34 -16.04
CA TYR A 407 34.38 -16.92 -15.66
C TYR A 407 33.04 -16.25 -15.41
#